data_AF-A0A7W0RUR5-F1
#
_entry.id   AF-A0A7W0RUR5-F1
#
_cell.length_a   1.000
_cell.length_b   1.000
_cell.length_c   1.000
_cell.angle_alpha   90.00
_cell.angle_beta   90.00
_cell.angle_gamma   90.00
#
_symmetry.space_group_name_H-M   'P 1'
#
loop_
_entity.id
_entity.type
_entity.pdbx_description
1 polymer ?
#
loop_
_entity_poly.entity_id
_entity_poly.type
_entity_poly.pdbx_seq_one_letter_code
_entity_poly.pdbx_strand_id
1 'polypeptide(L)'
;MVGKIDKQVYLRKRGEHINMLRGLPHENAEELREQAIELLNRQEGPRTRKQGARQAGLEPLISLTEWTALGPTPIPNGQTSGRSDPVSGRTISIAIHPTNPDIVYVGTAQGGLYRSLNGGLNWTQLMDIDNATTPGTGTALAVGALAIDPSNPTTVFVGTGEAGFSADSFIGRGVFRIRNAETTPVVEGPFGLGQFANRAIGELLVVDTDPTVAGSE
;
A
#
# COMPACT_ATOMS: atom_id res chain seq x y z
N MET A 1 -19.72 -29.93 -39.70
CA MET A 1 -18.77 -28.89 -40.15
C MET A 1 -18.55 -27.92 -38.99
N VAL A 2 -17.39 -27.94 -38.34
CA VAL A 2 -17.06 -27.01 -37.26
C VAL A 2 -16.69 -25.67 -37.91
N GLY A 3 -17.60 -24.69 -37.83
CA GLY A 3 -17.39 -23.36 -38.39
C GLY A 3 -16.25 -22.65 -37.65
N LYS A 4 -15.11 -22.49 -38.32
CA LYS A 4 -14.00 -21.69 -37.78
C LYS A 4 -14.40 -20.23 -37.89
N ILE A 5 -14.63 -19.57 -36.75
CA ILE A 5 -14.80 -18.12 -36.69
C ILE A 5 -13.44 -17.47 -36.97
N ASP A 6 -13.44 -16.44 -37.79
CA ASP A 6 -12.25 -15.62 -38.05
C ASP A 6 -11.70 -15.00 -36.75
N LYS A 7 -10.38 -14.99 -36.60
CA LYS A 7 -9.71 -14.57 -35.36
C LYS A 7 -10.04 -13.12 -35.00
N GLN A 8 -10.12 -12.22 -35.98
CA GLN A 8 -10.45 -10.82 -35.72
C GLN A 8 -11.90 -10.67 -35.29
N VAL A 9 -12.80 -11.42 -35.93
CA VAL A 9 -14.21 -11.47 -35.53
C VAL A 9 -14.38 -12.00 -34.11
N TYR A 10 -13.62 -13.03 -33.73
CA TYR A 10 -13.63 -13.58 -32.36
C TYR A 10 -13.14 -12.56 -31.33
N LEU A 11 -12.00 -11.89 -31.59
CA LEU A 11 -11.41 -10.94 -30.66
C LEU A 11 -12.31 -9.72 -30.42
N ARG A 12 -12.93 -9.18 -31.49
CA ARG A 12 -13.90 -8.10 -31.40
C ARG A 12 -15.10 -8.49 -30.53
N LYS A 13 -15.75 -9.62 -30.83
CA LYS A 13 -16.91 -10.12 -30.07
C LYS A 13 -16.58 -10.40 -28.61
N ARG A 14 -15.37 -10.90 -28.33
CA ARG A 14 -14.89 -11.10 -26.95
C ARG A 14 -14.68 -9.76 -26.22
N GLY A 15 -14.17 -8.75 -26.91
CA GLY A 15 -14.04 -7.40 -26.36
C GLY A 15 -15.40 -6.81 -26.01
N GLU A 16 -16.34 -6.82 -26.95
CA GLU A 16 -17.73 -6.37 -26.76
C GLU A 16 -18.41 -7.07 -25.58
N HIS A 17 -18.22 -8.39 -25.44
CA HIS A 17 -18.77 -9.16 -24.33
C HIS A 17 -18.17 -8.76 -22.97
N ILE A 18 -16.86 -8.54 -22.88
CA ILE A 18 -16.21 -8.10 -21.63
C ILE A 18 -16.69 -6.70 -21.24
N ASN A 19 -16.94 -5.81 -22.20
CA ASN A 19 -17.44 -4.46 -21.92
C ASN A 19 -18.89 -4.45 -21.46
N MET A 20 -19.72 -5.34 -22.01
CA MET A 20 -21.09 -5.56 -21.52
C MET A 20 -21.11 -5.98 -20.05
N LEU A 21 -20.20 -6.88 -19.65
CA LEU A 21 -20.06 -7.29 -18.24
C LEU A 21 -19.60 -6.15 -17.32
N ARG A 22 -18.97 -5.11 -17.89
CA ARG A 22 -18.46 -3.94 -17.16
C ARG A 22 -19.38 -2.72 -17.23
N GLY A 23 -20.53 -2.81 -17.91
CA GLY A 23 -21.48 -1.71 -18.06
C GLY A 23 -20.98 -0.55 -18.93
N LEU A 24 -20.00 -0.78 -19.80
CA LEU A 24 -19.45 0.25 -20.70
C LEU A 24 -20.17 0.23 -22.06
N PRO A 25 -20.58 1.40 -22.61
CA PRO A 25 -21.29 1.47 -23.88
C PRO A 25 -20.43 1.00 -25.06
N HIS A 26 -21.09 0.46 -26.10
CA HIS A 26 -20.48 -0.34 -27.17
C HIS A 26 -19.51 0.40 -28.12
N GLU A 27 -19.43 1.73 -28.08
CA GLU A 27 -18.94 2.47 -29.25
C GLU A 27 -17.43 2.78 -29.24
N ASN A 28 -16.71 2.78 -28.11
CA ASN A 28 -15.32 3.29 -28.06
C ASN A 28 -14.30 2.34 -27.38
N ALA A 29 -14.60 1.05 -27.27
CA ALA A 29 -13.75 0.15 -26.49
C ALA A 29 -12.43 -0.25 -27.18
N GLU A 30 -12.41 -0.31 -28.50
CA GLU A 30 -11.17 -0.55 -29.24
C GLU A 30 -10.24 0.67 -29.12
N GLU A 31 -10.77 1.90 -29.20
CA GLU A 31 -9.99 3.13 -29.00
C GLU A 31 -9.36 3.21 -27.61
N LEU A 32 -10.09 2.88 -26.53
CA LEU A 32 -9.53 2.92 -25.18
C LEU A 32 -8.43 1.88 -24.97
N ARG A 33 -8.56 0.71 -25.59
CA ARG A 33 -7.55 -0.35 -25.54
C ARG A 33 -6.32 0.03 -26.36
N GLU A 34 -6.51 0.58 -27.55
CA GLU A 34 -5.43 1.07 -28.40
C GLU A 34 -4.69 2.23 -27.72
N GLN A 35 -5.40 3.17 -27.12
CA GLN A 35 -4.81 4.24 -26.30
C GLN A 35 -4.02 3.68 -25.11
N ALA A 36 -4.52 2.64 -24.44
CA ALA A 36 -3.81 2.00 -23.33
C ALA A 36 -2.53 1.28 -23.81
N ILE A 37 -2.57 0.61 -24.97
CA ILE A 37 -1.39 -0.02 -25.59
C ILE A 37 -0.39 1.05 -26.04
N GLU A 38 -0.86 2.16 -26.59
CA GLU A 38 -0.01 3.27 -27.01
C GLU A 38 0.65 3.96 -25.82
N LEU A 39 -0.08 4.14 -24.71
CA LEU A 39 0.46 4.61 -23.44
C LEU A 39 1.51 3.65 -22.87
N LEU A 40 1.25 2.35 -22.90
CA LEU A 40 2.21 1.32 -22.48
C LEU A 40 3.48 1.37 -23.36
N ASN A 41 3.34 1.43 -24.68
CA ASN A 41 4.46 1.54 -25.61
C ASN A 41 5.24 2.87 -25.45
N ARG A 42 4.58 3.98 -25.11
CA ARG A 42 5.25 5.25 -24.76
C ARG A 42 6.04 5.13 -23.46
N GLN A 43 5.57 4.35 -22.50
CA GLN A 43 6.28 4.08 -21.25
C GLN A 43 7.42 3.06 -21.41
N GLU A 44 7.29 2.10 -22.34
CA GLU A 44 8.30 1.06 -22.60
C GLU A 44 9.36 1.45 -23.62
N GLY A 45 9.05 2.28 -24.62
CA GLY A 45 9.99 2.74 -25.65
C GLY A 45 11.29 3.38 -25.10
N PRO A 46 11.25 4.18 -24.00
CA PRO A 46 12.45 4.68 -23.34
C PRO A 46 13.27 3.60 -22.59
N ARG A 47 12.66 2.46 -22.22
CA ARG A 47 13.31 1.37 -21.49
C ARG A 47 14.10 0.44 -22.42
N THR A 48 13.59 0.14 -23.61
CA THR A 48 14.27 -0.74 -24.58
C THR A 48 15.40 -0.03 -25.32
N ARG A 49 15.30 1.27 -25.61
CA ARG A 49 16.38 2.02 -26.28
C ARG A 49 17.60 2.27 -25.38
N LYS A 50 17.44 2.21 -24.05
CA LYS A 50 18.54 2.33 -23.07
C LYS A 50 19.36 1.04 -22.86
N GLN A 51 18.93 -0.11 -23.40
CA GLN A 51 19.71 -1.36 -23.34
C GLN A 51 20.75 -1.49 -24.47
N GLY A 52 20.61 -0.76 -25.59
CA GLY A 52 21.49 -0.90 -26.77
C GLY A 52 22.69 0.06 -26.88
N ALA A 53 22.83 1.05 -25.99
CA ALA A 53 23.86 2.09 -26.08
C ALA A 53 24.84 2.07 -24.89
N ARG A 54 25.16 0.90 -24.34
CA ARG A 54 26.21 0.73 -23.32
C ARG A 54 27.59 0.55 -23.96
N GLN A 55 28.06 1.53 -24.74
CA GLN A 55 29.50 1.73 -25.02
C GLN A 55 29.68 2.98 -25.89
N ALA A 56 29.75 4.16 -25.27
CA ALA A 56 30.66 5.25 -25.66
C ALA A 56 30.31 6.51 -24.85
N GLY A 57 31.19 6.85 -23.92
CA GLY A 57 31.52 8.22 -23.52
C GLY A 57 30.37 9.18 -23.23
N LEU A 58 29.78 9.07 -22.04
CA LEU A 58 29.31 10.23 -21.28
C LEU A 58 29.61 9.92 -19.80
N GLU A 59 30.54 10.67 -19.22
CA GLU A 59 30.78 10.67 -17.78
C GLU A 59 29.44 10.90 -17.05
N PRO A 60 29.03 10.04 -16.10
CA PRO A 60 27.73 10.17 -15.48
C PRO A 60 27.73 11.39 -14.53
N LEU A 61 27.10 12.49 -14.96
CA LEU A 61 26.77 13.65 -14.12
C LEU A 61 25.68 13.36 -13.06
N ILE A 62 25.44 12.08 -12.75
CA ILE A 62 24.45 11.64 -11.76
C ILE A 62 25.13 10.53 -10.97
N SER A 63 25.54 10.86 -9.74
CA SER A 63 25.79 9.85 -8.72
C SER A 63 24.51 9.03 -8.60
N LEU A 64 24.51 7.83 -9.16
CA LEU A 64 23.43 6.88 -9.00
C LEU A 64 23.30 6.65 -7.50
N THR A 65 22.22 7.13 -6.89
CA THR A 65 21.85 6.74 -5.55
C THR A 65 21.73 5.22 -5.54
N GLU A 66 22.65 4.56 -4.83
CA GLU A 66 22.52 3.14 -4.55
C GLU A 66 21.22 2.96 -3.76
N TRP A 67 20.27 2.24 -4.35
CA TRP A 67 19.04 1.87 -3.64
C TRP A 67 19.43 1.03 -2.44
N THR A 68 19.26 1.59 -1.25
CA THR A 68 19.55 0.91 0.01
C THR A 68 18.22 0.43 0.60
N ALA A 69 18.17 -0.85 0.97
CA ALA A 69 17.01 -1.40 1.66
C ALA A 69 16.91 -0.79 3.06
N LEU A 70 15.78 -0.15 3.36
CA LEU A 70 15.48 0.42 4.68
C LEU A 70 14.80 -0.60 5.61
N GLY A 71 14.79 -1.89 5.24
CA GLY A 71 14.08 -2.93 5.97
C GLY A 71 12.55 -2.82 5.92
N PRO A 72 11.83 -3.55 6.79
CA PRO A 72 12.35 -4.55 7.73
C PRO A 72 13.09 -5.70 7.01
N THR A 73 14.13 -6.25 7.64
CA THR A 73 14.95 -7.31 7.04
C THR A 73 14.16 -8.62 6.89
N PRO A 74 14.36 -9.39 5.80
CA PRO A 74 13.75 -10.72 5.67
C PRO A 74 14.08 -11.64 6.84
N ILE A 75 13.15 -12.53 7.18
CA ILE A 75 13.34 -13.60 8.16
C ILE A 75 14.15 -14.70 7.48
N PRO A 76 15.41 -14.98 7.88
CA PRO A 76 16.32 -15.85 7.12
C PRO A 76 15.84 -17.30 6.95
N ASN A 77 15.07 -17.82 7.92
CA ASN A 77 14.50 -19.17 7.91
C ASN A 77 12.97 -19.08 7.89
N GLY A 78 12.44 -18.40 6.88
CA GLY A 78 11.02 -18.15 6.74
C GLY A 78 10.20 -19.42 6.54
N GLN A 79 8.93 -19.36 6.95
CA GLN A 79 8.02 -20.50 6.87
C GLN A 79 7.57 -20.74 5.42
N THR A 80 8.39 -21.45 4.64
CA THR A 80 8.03 -21.97 3.31
C THR A 80 7.84 -23.49 3.34
N SER A 81 6.84 -24.02 2.65
CA SER A 81 6.59 -25.47 2.62
C SER A 81 7.70 -26.20 1.85
N GLY A 82 8.47 -27.03 2.54
CA GLY A 82 9.48 -27.91 1.93
C GLY A 82 10.81 -27.23 1.58
N ARG A 83 11.00 -25.95 1.93
CA ARG A 83 12.27 -25.22 1.77
C ARG A 83 12.48 -24.25 2.94
N SER A 84 13.71 -23.85 3.20
CA SER A 84 14.04 -22.77 4.13
C SER A 84 14.71 -21.66 3.34
N ASP A 85 13.92 -20.69 2.91
CA ASP A 85 14.40 -19.49 2.25
C ASP A 85 14.11 -18.26 3.11
N PRO A 86 14.86 -17.16 2.93
CA PRO A 86 14.48 -15.88 3.50
C PRO A 86 13.09 -15.45 3.01
N VAL A 87 12.18 -15.14 3.94
CA VAL A 87 10.85 -14.60 3.60
C VAL A 87 10.65 -13.23 4.21
N SER A 88 9.89 -12.40 3.52
CA SER A 88 9.40 -11.13 4.05
C SER A 88 7.88 -11.16 4.14
N GLY A 89 7.34 -10.46 5.14
CA GLY A 89 5.90 -10.21 5.23
C GLY A 89 5.42 -9.19 4.20
N ARG A 90 4.11 -9.18 3.95
CA ARG A 90 3.48 -8.18 3.08
C ARG A 90 3.30 -6.86 3.84
N THR A 91 4.01 -5.84 3.39
CA THR A 91 3.75 -4.43 3.76
C THR A 91 2.62 -3.90 2.89
N ILE A 92 1.63 -3.27 3.51
CA ILE A 92 0.42 -2.80 2.83
C ILE A 92 0.21 -1.29 2.97
N SER A 93 0.78 -0.67 4.00
CA SER A 93 0.72 0.78 4.18
C SER A 93 2.05 1.31 4.69
N ILE A 94 2.38 2.54 4.28
CA ILE A 94 3.55 3.27 4.74
C ILE A 94 3.15 4.72 4.99
N ALA A 95 3.65 5.30 6.07
CA ALA A 95 3.56 6.74 6.34
C ALA A 95 4.93 7.26 6.76
N ILE A 96 5.33 8.39 6.20
CA ILE A 96 6.64 9.02 6.46
C ILE A 96 6.35 10.37 7.13
N HIS A 97 7.08 10.67 8.20
CA HIS A 97 6.90 11.91 8.94
C HIS A 97 7.13 13.14 8.03
N PRO A 98 6.27 14.17 8.11
CA PRO A 98 6.20 15.24 7.10
C PRO A 98 7.47 16.10 7.02
N THR A 99 8.25 16.20 8.09
CA THR A 99 9.47 17.03 8.14
C THR A 99 10.74 16.26 8.52
N ASN A 100 10.63 14.96 8.77
CA ASN A 100 11.77 14.12 9.19
C ASN A 100 11.68 12.75 8.51
N PRO A 101 12.35 12.54 7.37
CA PRO A 101 12.22 11.30 6.60
C PRO A 101 12.78 10.07 7.31
N ASP A 102 13.52 10.22 8.42
CA ASP A 102 14.03 9.10 9.21
C ASP A 102 12.93 8.42 10.03
N ILE A 103 11.80 9.11 10.26
CA ILE A 103 10.67 8.59 11.01
C ILE A 103 9.65 8.00 10.03
N VAL A 104 9.52 6.67 10.07
CA VAL A 104 8.71 5.90 9.13
C VAL A 104 7.84 4.91 9.89
N TYR A 105 6.57 4.79 9.48
CA TYR A 105 5.62 3.83 10.00
C TYR A 105 5.21 2.87 8.89
N VAL A 106 5.18 1.57 9.19
CA VAL A 106 4.85 0.52 8.23
C VAL A 106 3.77 -0.38 8.82
N GLY A 107 2.63 -0.44 8.11
CA GLY A 107 1.54 -1.36 8.38
C GLY A 107 1.68 -2.61 7.53
N THR A 108 1.42 -3.76 8.15
CA THR A 108 1.59 -5.06 7.53
C THR A 108 0.26 -5.82 7.48
N ALA A 109 0.19 -6.84 6.60
CA ALA A 109 -1.03 -7.62 6.42
C ALA A 109 -1.42 -8.43 7.67
N GLN A 110 -0.45 -8.93 8.43
CA GLN A 110 -0.69 -9.77 9.61
C GLN A 110 0.39 -9.64 10.71
N GLY A 111 1.32 -8.70 10.59
CA GLY A 111 2.37 -8.46 11.58
C GLY A 111 2.14 -7.23 12.46
N GLY A 112 1.02 -6.51 12.26
CA GLY A 112 0.72 -5.26 12.96
C GLY A 112 1.46 -4.06 12.37
N LEU A 113 1.78 -3.10 13.25
CA LEU A 113 2.39 -1.81 12.92
C LEU A 113 3.82 -1.73 13.45
N TYR A 114 4.73 -1.26 12.61
CA TYR A 114 6.14 -1.02 12.95
C TYR A 114 6.50 0.45 12.75
N ARG A 115 7.47 0.92 13.53
CA ARG A 115 8.05 2.26 13.46
C ARG A 115 9.56 2.19 13.36
N SER A 116 10.14 3.00 12.49
CA SER A 116 11.55 3.36 12.55
C SER A 116 11.70 4.83 12.93
N LEU A 117 12.78 5.15 13.64
CA LEU A 117 13.18 6.51 14.01
C LEU A 117 14.54 6.89 13.40
N ASN A 118 15.09 6.02 12.55
CA ASN A 118 16.45 6.12 12.04
C ASN A 118 16.55 5.66 10.58
N GLY A 119 15.56 6.03 9.77
CA GLY A 119 15.55 5.78 8.33
C GLY A 119 15.44 4.29 7.98
N GLY A 120 14.82 3.49 8.85
CA GLY A 120 14.63 2.06 8.64
C GLY A 120 15.79 1.16 9.06
N LEU A 121 16.86 1.72 9.64
CA LEU A 121 17.97 0.90 10.16
C LEU A 121 17.48 -0.05 11.27
N ASN A 122 16.58 0.43 12.14
CA ASN A 122 15.92 -0.38 13.17
C ASN A 122 14.41 -0.14 13.17
N TRP A 123 13.65 -1.17 13.54
CA TRP A 123 12.20 -1.14 13.61
C TRP A 123 11.71 -1.57 15.00
N THR A 124 10.76 -0.82 15.55
CA THR A 124 10.05 -1.11 16.81
C THR A 124 8.60 -1.43 16.49
N GLN A 125 8.08 -2.52 17.05
CA GLN A 125 6.68 -2.88 16.90
C GLN A 125 5.80 -2.01 17.82
N LEU A 126 4.77 -1.38 17.26
CA LEU A 126 3.84 -0.51 17.96
C LEU A 126 2.49 -1.18 18.25
N MET A 127 2.08 -2.13 17.41
CA MET A 127 0.86 -2.91 17.58
C MET A 127 1.17 -4.37 17.28
N ASP A 128 0.90 -5.23 18.25
CA ASP A 128 0.96 -6.69 18.12
C ASP A 128 -0.21 -7.35 18.88
N ILE A 129 -0.29 -8.68 18.83
CA ILE A 129 -1.39 -9.44 19.42
C ILE A 129 -1.48 -9.33 20.95
N ASP A 130 -0.37 -9.01 21.63
CA ASP A 130 -0.20 -8.96 23.08
C ASP A 130 -0.03 -7.53 23.65
N ASN A 131 0.35 -6.56 22.80
CA ASN A 131 0.68 -5.16 23.14
C ASN A 131 -0.55 -4.24 23.11
N ALA A 132 -1.76 -4.81 23.18
CA ALA A 132 -2.90 -4.04 23.62
C ALA A 132 -2.69 -3.77 25.13
N THR A 133 -2.26 -2.55 25.47
CA THR A 133 -2.25 -2.02 26.85
C THR A 133 -3.61 -2.11 27.56
N THR A 134 -4.64 -2.58 26.86
CA THR A 134 -5.94 -2.99 27.39
C THR A 134 -6.18 -4.48 27.12
N PRO A 135 -6.03 -5.37 28.12
CA PRO A 135 -6.34 -6.79 28.01
C PRO A 135 -7.78 -7.00 27.50
N GLY A 136 -7.98 -7.90 26.53
CA GLY A 136 -9.30 -8.20 25.95
C GLY A 136 -9.71 -7.31 24.77
N THR A 137 -8.89 -6.34 24.38
CA THR A 137 -9.12 -5.49 23.18
C THR A 137 -8.13 -5.77 22.04
N GLY A 138 -7.60 -7.00 21.95
CA GLY A 138 -6.53 -7.44 21.03
C GLY A 138 -6.44 -6.64 19.72
N THR A 139 -5.28 -6.02 19.48
CA THR A 139 -5.11 -5.19 18.28
C THR A 139 -5.33 -6.03 17.02
N ALA A 140 -5.85 -5.41 15.96
CA ALA A 140 -5.91 -6.07 14.67
C ALA A 140 -4.51 -6.05 14.05
N LEU A 141 -3.98 -7.22 13.73
CA LEU A 141 -2.67 -7.38 13.09
C LEU A 141 -2.65 -6.92 11.63
N ALA A 142 -3.82 -6.83 11.00
CA ALA A 142 -3.97 -6.25 9.67
C ALA A 142 -4.07 -4.73 9.78
N VAL A 143 -3.09 -4.02 9.23
CA VAL A 143 -3.01 -2.55 9.25
C VAL A 143 -3.12 -2.03 7.83
N GLY A 144 -4.34 -1.77 7.35
CA GLY A 144 -4.61 -1.37 5.97
C GLY A 144 -4.35 0.09 5.64
N ALA A 145 -4.35 0.96 6.64
CA ALA A 145 -4.16 2.39 6.42
C ALA A 145 -3.40 3.04 7.58
N LEU A 146 -2.59 4.04 7.23
CA LEU A 146 -1.85 4.88 8.17
C LEU A 146 -1.99 6.33 7.74
N ALA A 147 -2.19 7.22 8.71
CA ALA A 147 -2.13 8.65 8.50
C ALA A 147 -1.47 9.33 9.70
N ILE A 148 -0.53 10.23 9.42
CA ILE A 148 0.12 11.06 10.43
C ILE A 148 -0.67 12.36 10.53
N ASP A 149 -0.91 12.82 11.76
CA ASP A 149 -1.53 14.11 11.98
C ASP A 149 -0.58 15.23 11.52
N PRO A 150 -0.96 16.06 10.52
CA PRO A 150 -0.09 17.12 10.02
C PRO A 150 0.16 18.23 11.04
N SER A 151 -0.78 18.44 11.97
CA SER A 151 -0.68 19.47 13.03
C SER A 151 0.14 18.97 14.23
N ASN A 152 0.12 17.67 14.48
CA ASN A 152 0.87 17.02 15.54
C ASN A 152 1.46 15.67 15.08
N PRO A 153 2.61 15.68 14.40
CA PRO A 153 3.21 14.47 13.81
C PRO A 153 3.53 13.32 14.78
N THR A 154 3.55 13.61 16.09
CA THR A 154 3.68 12.57 17.13
C THR A 154 2.40 11.72 17.30
N THR A 155 1.32 12.06 16.60
CA THR A 155 0.05 11.35 16.57
C THR A 155 -0.13 10.63 15.24
N VAL A 156 -0.40 9.33 15.30
CA VAL A 156 -0.61 8.46 14.14
C VAL A 156 -1.97 7.78 14.25
N PHE A 157 -2.76 7.87 13.18
CA PHE A 157 -4.02 7.15 13.04
C PHE A 157 -3.81 5.86 12.24
N VAL A 158 -4.44 4.79 12.71
CA VAL A 158 -4.24 3.44 12.19
C VAL A 158 -5.59 2.84 11.82
N GLY A 159 -5.78 2.59 10.53
CA GLY A 159 -6.94 1.90 10.00
C GLY A 159 -6.64 0.42 9.90
N THR A 160 -7.48 -0.40 10.51
CA THR A 160 -7.25 -1.84 10.56
C THR A 160 -8.07 -2.60 9.54
N GLY A 161 -7.63 -3.83 9.24
CA GLY A 161 -8.16 -4.70 8.19
C GLY A 161 -7.49 -4.46 6.84
N GLU A 162 -7.50 -5.47 5.98
CA GLU A 162 -6.79 -5.41 4.69
C GLU A 162 -7.77 -5.41 3.51
N ALA A 163 -7.65 -4.40 2.64
CA ALA A 163 -8.47 -4.25 1.43
C ALA A 163 -7.88 -4.96 0.19
N GLY A 164 -6.92 -5.87 0.38
CA GLY A 164 -6.21 -6.58 -0.69
C GLY A 164 -7.03 -7.67 -1.39
N PHE A 165 -8.21 -8.02 -0.85
CA PHE A 165 -9.13 -9.06 -1.36
C PHE A 165 -8.44 -10.41 -1.64
N SER A 166 -7.35 -10.70 -0.93
CA SER A 166 -6.66 -11.97 -1.02
C SER A 166 -7.30 -12.99 -0.07
N ALA A 167 -7.07 -14.28 -0.31
CA ALA A 167 -7.54 -15.34 0.58
C ALA A 167 -6.92 -15.27 1.99
N ASP A 168 -5.83 -14.51 2.15
CA ASP A 168 -5.13 -14.23 3.41
C ASP A 168 -5.41 -12.82 3.95
N SER A 169 -6.46 -12.13 3.48
CA SER A 169 -6.85 -10.81 4.02
C SER A 169 -7.75 -10.93 5.26
N PHE A 170 -7.44 -10.12 6.28
CA PHE A 170 -8.13 -10.16 7.57
C PHE A 170 -8.99 -8.91 7.79
N ILE A 171 -10.10 -9.10 8.51
CA ILE A 171 -10.99 -8.00 8.90
C ILE A 171 -10.34 -7.08 9.92
N GLY A 172 -10.74 -5.80 9.88
CA GLY A 172 -10.33 -4.80 10.85
C GLY A 172 -11.25 -4.73 12.06
N ARG A 173 -10.75 -4.06 13.11
CA ARG A 173 -11.49 -3.75 14.33
C ARG A 173 -11.86 -2.27 14.45
N GLY A 174 -11.55 -1.47 13.44
CA GLY A 174 -11.82 -0.04 13.39
C GLY A 174 -10.55 0.80 13.33
N VAL A 175 -10.64 2.04 13.80
CA VAL A 175 -9.54 3.00 13.78
C VAL A 175 -8.87 3.05 15.15
N PHE A 176 -7.55 3.03 15.21
CA PHE A 176 -6.78 3.31 16.42
C PHE A 176 -6.07 4.65 16.29
N ARG A 177 -5.78 5.27 17.43
CA ARG A 177 -4.93 6.46 17.52
C ARG A 177 -3.74 6.13 18.41
N ILE A 178 -2.54 6.46 17.95
CA ILE A 178 -1.31 6.33 18.73
C ILE A 178 -0.81 7.73 19.05
N ARG A 179 -0.73 8.06 20.33
CA ARG A 179 -0.09 9.30 20.82
C ARG A 179 1.36 9.01 21.19
N ASN A 180 2.20 10.05 21.18
CA ASN A 180 3.62 9.96 21.50
C ASN A 180 4.33 8.88 20.66
N ALA A 181 3.93 8.76 19.39
CA ALA A 181 4.33 7.67 18.51
C ALA A 181 5.84 7.64 18.26
N GLU A 182 6.59 8.68 18.60
CA GLU A 182 8.05 8.76 18.45
C GLU A 182 8.82 8.44 19.75
N THR A 183 8.15 8.42 20.90
CA THR A 183 8.75 8.17 22.21
C THR A 183 8.11 6.95 22.84
N THR A 184 7.33 7.13 23.93
CA THR A 184 6.56 6.10 24.64
C THR A 184 5.14 6.08 24.10
N PRO A 185 4.82 5.18 23.15
CA PRO A 185 3.57 5.23 22.42
C PRO A 185 2.39 4.83 23.30
N VAL A 186 1.27 5.55 23.15
CA VAL A 186 0.01 5.23 23.82
C VAL A 186 -1.03 4.92 22.76
N VAL A 187 -1.42 3.65 22.67
CA VAL A 187 -2.44 3.19 21.72
C VAL A 187 -3.83 3.38 22.35
N GLU A 188 -4.74 3.98 21.58
CA GLU A 188 -6.12 4.27 21.96
C GLU A 188 -7.09 3.78 20.90
N GLY A 189 -8.29 3.37 21.33
CA GLY A 189 -9.32 2.80 20.47
C GLY A 189 -9.61 1.33 20.80
N PRO A 190 -10.26 0.58 19.89
CA PRO A 190 -10.71 1.02 18.57
C PRO A 190 -11.85 2.05 18.61
N PHE A 191 -11.84 2.99 17.68
CA PHE A 191 -12.88 3.98 17.42
C PHE A 191 -13.75 3.58 16.22
N GLY A 192 -14.97 4.13 16.19
CA GLY A 192 -15.92 3.94 15.07
C GLY A 192 -16.39 2.50 14.92
N LEU A 193 -16.58 1.78 16.03
CA LEU A 193 -16.99 0.37 16.03
C LEU A 193 -18.33 0.12 15.30
N GLY A 194 -19.25 1.09 15.29
CA GLY A 194 -20.50 0.96 14.55
C GLY A 194 -20.34 1.07 13.03
N GLN A 195 -19.28 1.72 12.56
CA GLN A 195 -19.05 2.05 11.16
C GLN A 195 -17.98 1.16 10.52
N PHE A 196 -16.90 0.89 11.26
CA PHE A 196 -15.66 0.32 10.72
C PHE A 196 -15.31 -1.07 11.29
N ALA A 197 -15.99 -1.53 12.34
CA ALA A 197 -15.73 -2.88 12.83
C ALA A 197 -16.08 -3.94 11.77
N ASN A 198 -15.28 -5.00 11.70
CA ASN A 198 -15.42 -6.10 10.74
C ASN A 198 -15.31 -5.67 9.27
N ARG A 199 -14.66 -4.52 9.01
CA ARG A 199 -14.38 -4.01 7.66
C ARG A 199 -12.88 -3.77 7.49
N ALA A 200 -12.43 -3.67 6.25
CA ALA A 200 -11.10 -3.19 5.94
C ALA A 200 -11.13 -1.67 5.74
N ILE A 201 -10.18 -0.98 6.35
CA ILE A 201 -9.92 0.44 6.10
C ILE A 201 -8.69 0.51 5.20
N GLY A 202 -8.90 0.79 3.91
CA GLY A 202 -7.83 0.88 2.92
C GLY A 202 -7.17 2.26 2.83
N GLU A 203 -7.80 3.29 3.40
CA GLU A 203 -7.29 4.66 3.35
C GLU A 203 -7.74 5.46 4.58
N LEU A 204 -6.89 6.36 5.05
CA LEU A 204 -7.18 7.34 6.09
C LEU A 204 -6.67 8.70 5.66
N LEU A 205 -7.48 9.73 5.86
CA LEU A 205 -7.11 11.12 5.69
C LEU A 205 -7.33 11.85 7.01
N VAL A 206 -6.32 12.59 7.47
CA VAL A 206 -6.43 13.48 8.62
C VAL A 206 -6.51 14.90 8.07
N VAL A 207 -7.62 15.57 8.37
CA VAL A 207 -7.83 16.96 8.02
C VAL A 207 -7.53 17.79 9.25
N ASP A 208 -6.60 18.75 9.13
CA ASP A 208 -6.45 19.79 10.14
C ASP A 208 -7.70 20.66 10.08
N THR A 209 -8.59 20.48 11.04
CA THR A 209 -9.74 21.36 11.18
C THR A 209 -9.28 22.59 11.92
N ASP A 210 -8.59 23.50 11.23
CA ASP A 210 -8.49 24.86 11.71
C ASP A 210 -9.93 25.40 11.85
N PRO A 211 -10.41 25.69 13.06
CA PRO A 211 -11.78 26.16 13.27
C PRO A 211 -12.05 27.50 12.57
N THR A 212 -11.02 28.17 12.03
CA THR A 212 -11.18 29.42 11.26
C THR A 212 -11.62 29.21 9.80
N VAL A 213 -11.54 27.98 9.27
CA VAL A 213 -11.89 27.69 7.85
C VAL A 213 -13.33 27.13 7.72
N ALA A 214 -14.00 26.80 8.82
CA ALA A 214 -15.39 26.31 8.82
C ALA A 214 -16.45 27.44 8.69
N GLY A 215 -16.10 28.54 8.04
CA GLY A 215 -16.92 29.74 7.96
C GLY A 215 -16.68 30.55 6.69
N SER A 216 -16.91 29.96 5.52
CA SER A 216 -17.41 30.67 4.33
C SER A 216 -17.60 29.69 3.19
N GLU A 217 -18.88 29.43 2.90
CA GLU A 217 -19.55 29.16 1.61
C GLU A 217 -20.58 28.02 1.68
#